data_AF-A0A1Z5LDE1-F1
#
_entry.id   AF-A0A1Z5LDE1-F1
#
_cell.length_a   1.000
_cell.length_b   1.000
_cell.length_c   1.000
_cell.angle_alpha   90.00
_cell.angle_beta   90.00
_cell.angle_gamma   90.00
#
_symmetry.space_group_name_H-M   'P 1'
#
loop_
_entity.id
_entity.type
_entity.pdbx_description
1 polymer ?
#
loop_
_entity_poly.entity_id
_entity_poly.type
_entity_poly.pdbx_seq_one_letter_code
_entity_poly.pdbx_strand_id
1 'polypeptide(L)'
;MKVFAGVEGGATHSRVVLVDETAKVLSWSDGGPMNYLLIGRDECMMKIHNLVEDAKKGAGLSSETKLECLSMCLSGCEQESENREFERVFQCKFPVLAANVHVQSDVIGSLRTVAPNGGVVLISGTGSNCLLMNPDKSVRRCGGWGHVLGDEGSGFSIAIRAIKMVLNEDEGFSPPEFSANKIRSLVLDHFKVEDMFGLLPYIYSNFDKPLIASLCTKVAQAAEEGDPPRLHKLPKKATPY
;
A
#
# COMPACT_ATOMS: atom_id res chain seq x y z
N MET A 1 24.80 15.71 19.43
CA MET A 1 23.93 14.56 19.15
C MET A 1 23.43 14.71 17.72
N LYS A 2 23.61 13.68 16.89
CA LYS A 2 23.09 13.65 15.53
C LYS A 2 21.74 12.95 15.56
N VAL A 3 20.78 13.46 14.79
CA VAL A 3 19.44 12.89 14.70
C VAL A 3 19.19 12.47 13.26
N PHE A 4 18.70 11.26 13.09
CA PHE A 4 18.32 10.67 11.80
C PHE A 4 16.83 10.39 11.81
N ALA A 5 16.21 10.48 10.63
CA ALA A 5 14.80 10.17 10.46
C ALA A 5 14.60 9.13 9.36
N GLY A 6 13.76 8.13 9.64
CA GLY A 6 13.22 7.19 8.66
C GLY A 6 11.74 7.43 8.47
N VAL A 7 11.27 7.48 7.22
CA VAL A 7 9.85 7.53 6.87
C VAL A 7 9.46 6.25 6.16
N GLU A 8 8.40 5.61 6.61
CA GLU A 8 7.67 4.58 5.89
C GLU A 8 6.35 5.19 5.40
N GLY A 9 6.08 5.08 4.09
CA GLY A 9 4.90 5.67 3.48
C GLY A 9 4.20 4.70 2.54
N GLY A 10 3.08 4.15 3.00
CA GLY A 10 2.26 3.21 2.25
C GLY A 10 0.96 3.82 1.71
N ALA A 11 0.09 2.93 1.23
CA ALA A 11 -1.22 3.29 0.68
C ALA A 11 -2.25 3.70 1.75
N THR A 12 -2.11 3.22 2.99
CA THR A 12 -3.09 3.42 4.07
C THR A 12 -2.49 4.13 5.29
N HIS A 13 -1.24 3.80 5.60
CA HIS A 13 -0.54 4.24 6.79
C HIS A 13 0.80 4.85 6.40
N SER A 14 1.31 5.72 7.26
CA SER A 14 2.69 6.15 7.23
C SER A 14 3.24 6.40 8.62
N ARG A 15 4.55 6.30 8.76
CA ARG A 15 5.25 6.49 10.03
C ARG A 15 6.57 7.19 9.83
N VAL A 16 6.89 8.12 10.72
CA VAL A 16 8.25 8.67 10.88
C VAL A 16 8.84 8.17 12.19
N VAL A 17 10.10 7.76 12.17
CA VAL A 17 10.86 7.38 13.36
C VAL A 17 12.12 8.23 13.44
N LEU A 18 12.34 8.88 14.58
CA LEU A 18 13.59 9.58 14.88
C LEU A 18 14.51 8.68 15.70
N VAL A 19 15.78 8.62 15.31
CA VAL A 19 16.83 7.89 16.02
C VAL A 19 18.07 8.75 16.20
N ASP A 20 18.86 8.44 17.21
CA ASP A 20 20.17 9.06 17.43
C ASP A 20 21.33 8.29 16.79
N GLU A 21 22.56 8.79 16.94
CA GLU A 21 23.77 8.13 16.44
C GLU A 21 24.04 6.73 17.01
N THR A 22 23.37 6.35 18.09
CA THR A 22 23.44 5.01 18.70
C THR A 22 22.30 4.10 18.25
N ALA A 23 21.48 4.55 17.28
CA ALA A 23 20.26 3.91 16.82
C ALA A 23 19.17 3.78 17.90
N LYS A 24 19.24 4.56 18.98
CA LYS A 24 18.17 4.63 19.97
C LYS A 24 17.01 5.44 19.39
N VAL A 25 15.80 4.86 19.44
CA VAL A 25 14.57 5.57 19.07
C VAL A 25 14.30 6.70 20.06
N LEU A 26 14.16 7.91 19.55
CA LEU A 26 13.85 9.12 20.31
C LEU A 26 12.34 9.35 20.37
N SER A 27 11.67 9.19 19.24
CA SER A 27 10.22 9.35 19.08
C SER A 27 9.76 8.80 17.72
N TRP A 28 8.44 8.75 17.53
CA TRP A 28 7.82 8.51 16.24
C TRP A 28 6.52 9.30 16.11
N SER A 29 6.03 9.43 14.88
CA SER A 29 4.71 9.96 14.55
C SER A 29 4.05 9.09 13.49
N ASP A 30 2.73 9.02 13.52
CA ASP A 30 1.92 8.24 12.59
C ASP A 30 1.05 9.17 11.74
N GLY A 31 0.87 8.81 10.48
CA GLY A 31 0.09 9.57 9.50
C GLY A 31 -0.75 8.68 8.61
N GLY A 32 -1.59 9.33 7.81
CA GLY A 32 -2.42 8.64 6.81
C GLY A 32 -1.65 8.23 5.54
N PRO A 33 -2.37 7.98 4.44
CA PRO A 33 -1.79 7.60 3.15
C PRO A 33 -0.74 8.59 2.62
N MET A 34 0.37 8.05 2.11
CA MET A 34 1.47 8.82 1.51
C MET A 34 1.88 8.36 0.11
N ASN A 35 1.02 7.61 -0.58
CA ASN A 35 1.25 7.30 -1.99
C ASN A 35 1.11 8.55 -2.86
N TYR A 36 2.24 9.13 -3.27
CA TYR A 36 2.29 10.38 -4.04
C TYR A 36 1.64 10.27 -5.43
N LEU A 37 1.45 9.06 -5.97
CA LEU A 37 0.74 8.84 -7.23
C LEU A 37 -0.77 9.11 -7.08
N LEU A 38 -1.30 9.07 -5.86
CA LEU A 38 -2.72 9.31 -5.57
C LEU A 38 -2.98 10.74 -5.07
N ILE A 39 -2.16 11.23 -4.12
CA ILE A 39 -2.37 12.54 -3.47
C ILE A 39 -1.57 13.68 -4.12
N GLY A 40 -0.69 13.36 -5.07
CA GLY A 40 0.23 14.32 -5.67
C GLY A 40 1.48 14.57 -4.84
N ARG A 41 2.55 15.04 -5.51
CA ARG A 41 3.87 15.23 -4.90
C ARG A 41 3.88 16.30 -3.81
N ASP A 42 3.30 17.47 -4.09
CA ASP A 42 3.35 18.59 -3.15
C ASP A 42 2.66 18.29 -1.82
N GLU A 43 1.49 17.65 -1.87
CA GLU A 43 0.76 17.23 -0.67
C GLU A 43 1.55 16.18 0.11
N CYS A 44 2.12 15.18 -0.59
CA CYS A 44 2.97 14.16 0.02
C CYS A 44 4.16 14.80 0.75
N MET A 45 4.88 15.73 0.12
CA MET A 45 6.02 16.42 0.74
C MET A 45 5.61 17.22 1.98
N MET A 46 4.46 17.90 1.95
CA MET A 46 3.94 18.63 3.12
C MET A 46 3.57 17.67 4.27
N LYS A 47 2.95 16.53 3.97
CA LYS A 47 2.63 15.50 4.97
C LYS A 47 3.89 14.95 5.63
N ILE A 48 4.92 14.63 4.84
CA ILE A 48 6.22 14.16 5.35
C ILE A 48 6.83 15.21 6.28
N HIS A 49 6.88 16.47 5.86
CA HIS A 49 7.39 17.56 6.68
C HIS A 49 6.69 17.64 8.04
N ASN A 50 5.35 17.64 8.04
CA ASN A 50 4.56 17.74 9.27
C ASN A 50 4.79 16.55 10.21
N LEU A 51 4.86 15.33 9.66
CA LEU A 51 5.15 14.14 10.47
C LEU A 51 6.54 14.20 11.10
N VAL A 52 7.54 14.70 10.38
CA VAL A 52 8.89 14.90 10.93
C VAL A 52 8.87 15.92 12.07
N GLU A 53 8.16 17.04 11.92
CA GLU A 53 8.02 18.06 12.96
C GLU A 53 7.26 17.53 14.19
N ASP A 54 6.20 16.74 13.99
CA ASP A 54 5.48 16.07 15.07
C ASP A 54 6.38 15.09 15.83
N ALA A 55 7.22 14.33 15.11
CA ALA A 55 8.19 13.44 15.73
C ALA A 55 9.26 14.23 16.51
N LYS A 56 9.78 15.34 15.97
CA LYS A 56 10.73 16.22 16.69
C LYS A 56 10.12 16.73 18.00
N LYS A 57 8.88 17.20 17.95
CA LYS A 57 8.13 17.63 19.13
C LYS A 57 7.98 16.50 20.15
N GLY A 58 7.66 15.29 19.70
CA GLY A 58 7.58 14.10 20.56
C GLY A 58 8.91 13.72 21.23
N ALA A 59 10.04 14.02 20.58
CA ALA A 59 11.39 13.84 21.14
C ALA A 59 11.86 15.01 22.03
N GLY A 60 11.06 16.07 22.17
CA GLY A 60 11.47 17.30 22.87
C GLY A 60 12.55 18.10 22.13
N LEU A 61 12.71 17.88 20.82
CA LEU A 61 13.65 18.60 19.98
C LEU A 61 13.06 19.93 19.51
N SER A 62 13.91 20.96 19.37
CA SER A 62 13.51 22.21 18.71
C SER A 62 13.16 21.94 17.24
N SER A 63 12.18 22.66 16.69
CA SER A 63 11.88 22.64 15.25
C SER A 63 13.09 23.02 14.39
N GLU A 64 13.98 23.86 14.92
CA GLU A 64 15.25 24.26 14.29
C GLU A 64 16.32 23.16 14.29
N THR A 65 16.07 22.04 14.97
CA THR A 65 17.00 20.90 14.97
C THR A 65 17.07 20.32 13.57
N LYS A 66 18.21 20.51 12.91
CA LYS A 66 18.47 19.96 11.59
C LYS A 66 18.85 18.48 11.70
N LEU A 67 18.13 17.61 10.99
CA LEU A 67 18.46 16.19 10.90
C LEU A 67 19.75 15.99 10.10
N GLU A 68 20.57 15.02 10.47
CA GLU A 68 21.74 14.62 9.68
C GLU A 68 21.32 13.98 8.35
N CYS A 69 20.28 13.15 8.39
CA CYS A 69 19.69 12.51 7.22
C CYS A 69 18.20 12.24 7.44
N LEU A 70 17.41 12.48 6.40
CA LEU A 70 16.03 12.03 6.27
C LEU A 70 15.96 10.98 5.15
N SER A 71 15.64 9.74 5.49
CA SER A 71 15.43 8.67 4.51
C SER A 71 13.94 8.35 4.39
N MET A 72 13.41 8.39 3.18
CA MET A 72 12.00 8.16 2.87
C MET A 72 11.84 6.89 2.05
N CYS A 73 11.16 5.90 2.61
CA CYS A 73 10.83 4.64 1.95
C CYS A 73 9.34 4.65 1.61
N LEU A 74 9.02 5.03 0.37
CA LEU A 74 7.66 5.34 -0.07
C LEU A 74 7.19 4.38 -1.17
N SER A 75 5.91 4.03 -1.15
CA SER A 75 5.27 3.31 -2.25
C SER A 75 5.20 4.19 -3.51
N GLY A 76 5.60 3.67 -4.67
CA GLY A 76 5.68 4.45 -5.92
C GLY A 76 7.09 4.96 -6.24
N CYS A 77 8.05 4.84 -5.32
CA CYS A 77 9.43 5.32 -5.49
C CYS A 77 10.37 4.27 -6.11
N GLU A 78 9.99 3.67 -7.25
CA GLU A 78 10.74 2.59 -7.89
C GLU A 78 11.76 3.07 -8.94
N GLN A 79 11.59 4.28 -9.48
CA GLN A 79 12.49 4.85 -10.48
C GLN A 79 13.49 5.81 -9.84
N GLU A 80 14.78 5.51 -9.99
CA GLU A 80 15.85 6.30 -9.38
C GLU A 80 15.85 7.76 -9.84
N SER A 81 15.57 8.04 -11.12
CA SER A 81 15.51 9.42 -11.63
C SER A 81 14.41 10.24 -10.97
N GLU A 82 13.23 9.64 -10.76
CA GLU A 82 12.10 10.29 -10.09
C GLU A 82 12.38 10.48 -8.60
N ASN A 83 13.04 9.51 -7.96
CA ASN A 83 13.46 9.61 -6.57
C ASN A 83 14.45 10.76 -6.37
N ARG A 84 15.44 10.91 -7.27
CA ARG A 84 16.42 12.01 -7.22
C ARG A 84 15.78 13.36 -7.40
N GLU A 85 14.80 13.47 -8.30
CA GLU A 85 14.05 14.71 -8.47
C GLU A 85 13.20 15.01 -7.23
N PHE A 86 12.58 14.00 -6.62
CA PHE A 86 11.86 14.16 -5.36
C PHE A 86 12.78 14.65 -4.24
N GLU A 87 13.96 14.03 -4.06
CA GLU A 87 14.98 14.46 -3.09
C GLU A 87 15.35 15.94 -3.28
N ARG A 88 15.63 16.34 -4.53
CA ARG A 88 16.01 17.71 -4.88
C ARG A 88 14.90 18.70 -4.56
N VAL A 89 13.67 18.43 -5.00
CA VAL A 89 12.52 19.31 -4.78
C VAL A 89 12.20 19.42 -3.29
N PHE A 90 12.24 18.31 -2.55
CA PHE A 90 12.02 18.29 -1.11
C PHE A 90 13.08 19.12 -0.37
N GLN A 91 14.37 18.94 -0.71
CA GLN A 91 15.46 19.70 -0.11
C GLN A 91 15.36 21.21 -0.42
N CYS A 92 14.92 21.59 -1.63
CA CYS A 92 14.68 23.00 -1.99
C CYS A 92 13.51 23.60 -1.19
N LYS A 93 12.44 22.81 -0.97
CA LYS A 93 11.24 23.27 -0.25
C LYS A 93 11.46 23.38 1.26
N PHE A 94 12.27 22.48 1.84
CA PHE A 94 12.54 22.40 3.28
C PHE A 94 14.04 22.37 3.61
N PRO A 95 14.81 23.42 3.26
CA PRO A 95 16.29 23.40 3.29
C PRO A 95 16.90 23.25 4.70
N VAL A 96 16.12 23.54 5.73
CA VAL A 96 16.54 23.48 7.14
C VAL A 96 16.16 22.17 7.83
N LEU A 97 15.32 21.33 7.20
CA LEU A 97 14.79 20.12 7.84
C LEU A 97 15.87 19.05 8.04
N ALA A 98 16.64 18.78 6.98
CA ALA A 98 17.70 17.78 6.98
C ALA A 98 18.92 18.24 6.17
N ALA A 99 20.11 17.75 6.53
CA ALA A 99 21.34 17.97 5.77
C ALA A 99 21.41 17.10 4.51
N ASN A 100 20.87 15.88 4.58
CA ASN A 100 20.76 14.96 3.46
C ASN A 100 19.34 14.39 3.40
N VAL A 101 18.85 14.19 2.17
CA VAL A 101 17.55 13.60 1.90
C VAL A 101 17.73 12.44 0.94
N HIS A 102 17.14 11.30 1.27
CA HIS A 102 17.16 10.10 0.44
C HIS A 102 15.76 9.54 0.24
N VAL A 103 15.45 9.12 -0.98
CA VAL A 103 14.16 8.52 -1.34
C VAL A 103 14.40 7.15 -1.95
N GLN A 104 13.70 6.14 -1.45
CA GLN A 104 13.72 4.76 -1.93
C GLN A 104 12.32 4.17 -1.91
N SER A 105 12.14 3.03 -2.58
CA SER A 105 10.87 2.30 -2.51
C SER A 105 10.68 1.70 -1.12
N ASP A 106 9.43 1.66 -0.65
CA ASP A 106 8.97 0.94 0.54
C ASP A 106 9.59 -0.47 0.67
N VAL A 107 9.64 -1.22 -0.44
CA VAL A 107 10.21 -2.57 -0.52
C VAL A 107 11.66 -2.63 -0.04
N ILE A 108 12.49 -1.65 -0.43
CA ILE A 108 13.92 -1.62 -0.04
C ILE A 108 14.05 -1.27 1.44
N GLY A 109 13.24 -0.33 1.93
CA GLY A 109 13.17 0.03 3.34
C GLY A 109 12.81 -1.17 4.21
N SER A 110 11.74 -1.88 3.85
CA SER A 110 11.31 -3.11 4.55
C SER A 110 12.41 -4.16 4.57
N LEU A 111 13.04 -4.43 3.43
CA LEU A 111 14.10 -5.44 3.34
C LEU A 111 15.31 -5.07 4.20
N ARG A 112 15.80 -3.83 4.12
CA ARG A 112 16.98 -3.38 4.86
C ARG A 112 16.78 -3.36 6.37
N THR A 113 15.53 -3.21 6.82
CA THR A 113 15.19 -3.23 8.25
C THR A 113 15.46 -4.60 8.88
N VAL A 114 15.28 -5.70 8.13
CA VAL A 114 15.39 -7.07 8.66
C VAL A 114 16.58 -7.86 8.11
N ALA A 115 17.03 -7.54 6.88
CA ALA A 115 18.03 -8.30 6.14
C ALA A 115 19.01 -7.36 5.41
N PRO A 116 19.90 -6.66 6.15
CA PRO A 116 20.79 -5.63 5.58
C PRO A 116 21.81 -6.17 4.58
N ASN A 117 22.09 -7.48 4.61
CA ASN A 117 23.06 -8.15 3.73
C ASN A 117 22.41 -8.96 2.59
N GLY A 118 21.14 -8.70 2.31
CA GLY A 118 20.38 -9.40 1.27
C GLY A 118 19.33 -10.36 1.84
N GLY A 119 18.28 -10.57 1.05
CA GLY A 119 17.10 -11.35 1.41
C GLY A 119 15.98 -11.16 0.40
N VAL A 120 14.83 -11.75 0.70
CA VAL A 120 13.60 -11.61 -0.08
C VAL A 120 12.54 -10.94 0.79
N VAL A 121 11.84 -9.98 0.21
CA VAL A 121 10.65 -9.37 0.81
C VAL A 121 9.46 -9.61 -0.12
N LEU A 122 8.35 -10.04 0.48
CA LEU A 122 7.06 -10.20 -0.19
C LEU A 122 6.03 -9.35 0.54
N ILE A 123 5.54 -8.32 -0.13
CA ILE A 123 4.51 -7.42 0.36
C ILE A 123 3.16 -7.87 -0.21
N SER A 124 2.17 -8.00 0.68
CA SER A 124 0.79 -8.32 0.33
C SER A 124 -0.16 -7.51 1.21
N GLY A 125 -0.37 -6.24 0.83
CA GLY A 125 -1.26 -5.30 1.50
C GLY A 125 -2.37 -4.84 0.55
N THR A 126 -2.62 -3.53 0.48
CA THR A 126 -3.52 -2.94 -0.54
C THR A 126 -3.09 -3.30 -1.97
N GLY A 127 -1.78 -3.32 -2.23
CA GLY A 127 -1.15 -3.89 -3.43
C GLY A 127 -0.19 -5.02 -3.07
N SER A 128 0.56 -5.53 -4.03
CA SER A 128 1.58 -6.55 -3.78
C SER A 128 2.88 -6.31 -4.54
N ASN A 129 4.00 -6.72 -3.94
CA ASN A 129 5.32 -6.58 -4.54
C ASN A 129 6.27 -7.64 -3.98
N CYS A 130 7.21 -8.11 -4.79
CA CYS A 130 8.24 -9.05 -4.37
C CYS A 130 9.62 -8.57 -4.86
N LEU A 131 10.59 -8.52 -3.96
CA LEU A 131 11.95 -8.14 -4.28
C LEU A 131 12.96 -9.04 -3.58
N LEU A 132 13.93 -9.50 -4.36
CA LEU A 132 15.14 -10.17 -3.91
C LEU A 132 16.30 -9.18 -4.02
N MET A 133 17.08 -9.06 -2.96
CA MET A 133 18.41 -8.45 -2.98
C MET A 133 19.43 -9.52 -2.60
N ASN A 134 20.40 -9.76 -3.47
CA ASN A 134 21.52 -10.64 -3.18
C ASN A 134 22.58 -9.93 -2.32
N PRO A 135 23.48 -10.67 -1.66
CA PRO A 135 24.61 -10.08 -0.93
C PRO A 135 25.56 -9.22 -1.79
N ASP A 136 25.63 -9.49 -3.10
CA ASP A 136 26.35 -8.68 -4.08
C ASP A 136 25.61 -7.39 -4.49
N LYS A 137 24.47 -7.10 -3.84
CA LYS A 137 23.55 -5.99 -4.08
C LYS A 137 22.78 -6.06 -5.41
N SER A 138 22.90 -7.14 -6.18
CA SER A 138 22.05 -7.34 -7.36
C SER A 138 20.59 -7.53 -6.94
N VAL A 139 19.68 -6.96 -7.72
CA VAL A 139 18.24 -6.94 -7.42
C VAL A 139 17.46 -7.73 -8.47
N ARG A 140 16.41 -8.44 -8.02
CA ARG A 140 15.36 -9.02 -8.87
C ARG A 140 14.00 -8.66 -8.29
N ARG A 141 13.03 -8.40 -9.17
CA ARG A 141 11.66 -8.04 -8.79
C ARG A 141 10.65 -8.92 -9.51
N CYS A 142 9.55 -9.21 -8.84
CA CYS A 142 8.35 -9.82 -9.40
C CYS A 142 7.11 -9.06 -8.91
N GLY A 143 6.22 -8.65 -9.81
CA GLY A 143 5.05 -7.82 -9.47
C GLY A 143 5.41 -6.36 -9.17
N GLY A 144 4.56 -5.67 -8.40
CA GLY A 144 4.71 -4.25 -8.11
C GLY A 144 4.27 -3.31 -9.23
N TRP A 145 3.49 -3.80 -10.19
CA TRP A 145 2.99 -3.01 -11.34
C TRP A 145 1.72 -2.21 -11.04
N GLY A 146 1.16 -2.37 -9.84
CA GLY A 146 -0.09 -1.73 -9.43
C GLY A 146 -1.33 -2.46 -9.96
N HIS A 147 -2.48 -1.88 -9.63
CA HIS A 147 -3.76 -2.59 -9.63
C HIS A 147 -4.36 -2.89 -11.00
N VAL A 148 -3.94 -2.14 -12.03
CA VAL A 148 -4.37 -2.37 -13.43
C VAL A 148 -3.53 -3.45 -14.10
N LEU A 149 -2.23 -3.53 -13.76
CA LEU A 149 -1.23 -4.33 -14.46
C LEU A 149 -0.71 -5.52 -13.64
N GLY A 150 -1.19 -5.71 -12.41
CA GLY A 150 -0.76 -6.77 -11.50
C GLY A 150 -1.43 -6.69 -10.14
N ASP A 151 -0.63 -6.60 -9.08
CA ASP A 151 -1.05 -6.69 -7.67
C ASP A 151 -1.66 -8.06 -7.30
N GLU A 152 -1.28 -9.15 -7.99
CA GLU A 152 -1.73 -10.50 -7.65
C GLU A 152 -1.41 -10.85 -6.18
N GLY A 153 -2.38 -11.44 -5.49
CA GLY A 153 -2.28 -11.79 -4.07
C GLY A 153 -2.59 -10.64 -3.10
N SER A 154 -2.67 -9.40 -3.59
CA SER A 154 -3.04 -8.24 -2.75
C SER A 154 -4.51 -8.27 -2.30
N GLY A 155 -4.82 -7.47 -1.28
CA GLY A 155 -6.19 -7.23 -0.85
C GLY A 155 -7.07 -6.64 -1.95
N PHE A 156 -6.53 -5.75 -2.79
CA PHE A 156 -7.27 -5.25 -3.97
C PHE A 156 -7.60 -6.38 -4.95
N SER A 157 -6.63 -7.23 -5.27
CA SER A 157 -6.84 -8.35 -6.20
C SER A 157 -7.87 -9.35 -5.67
N ILE A 158 -7.83 -9.66 -4.37
CA ILE A 158 -8.81 -10.53 -3.70
C ILE A 158 -10.19 -9.90 -3.74
N ALA A 159 -10.32 -8.61 -3.42
CA ALA A 159 -11.60 -7.89 -3.45
C ALA A 159 -12.22 -7.87 -4.87
N ILE A 160 -11.42 -7.55 -5.89
CA ILE A 160 -11.89 -7.55 -7.29
C ILE A 160 -12.30 -8.96 -7.73
N ARG A 161 -11.57 -10.00 -7.32
CA ARG A 161 -11.97 -11.38 -7.60
C ARG A 161 -13.29 -11.75 -6.93
N ALA A 162 -13.51 -11.32 -5.69
CA ALA A 162 -14.77 -11.53 -4.98
C ALA A 162 -15.95 -10.82 -5.67
N ILE A 163 -15.79 -9.56 -6.06
CA ILE A 163 -16.82 -8.82 -6.83
C ILE A 163 -17.12 -9.51 -8.16
N LYS A 164 -16.07 -9.88 -8.91
CA LYS A 164 -16.22 -10.60 -10.19
C LYS A 164 -16.90 -11.95 -10.02
N MET A 165 -16.66 -12.66 -8.92
CA MET A 165 -17.35 -13.92 -8.62
C MET A 165 -18.87 -13.73 -8.52
N VAL A 166 -19.32 -12.64 -7.88
CA VAL A 166 -20.74 -12.29 -7.77
C VAL A 166 -21.35 -11.96 -9.14
N LEU A 167 -20.67 -11.10 -9.92
CA LEU A 167 -21.12 -10.73 -11.27
C LEU A 167 -21.20 -11.95 -12.20
N ASN A 168 -20.19 -12.81 -12.14
CA ASN A 168 -20.15 -14.08 -12.87
C ASN A 168 -21.33 -14.99 -12.50
N GLU A 169 -21.71 -15.07 -11.22
CA GLU A 169 -22.90 -15.82 -10.80
C GLU A 169 -24.20 -15.20 -11.31
N ASP A 170 -24.33 -13.87 -11.29
CA ASP A 170 -25.50 -13.12 -11.78
C ASP A 170 -25.72 -13.29 -13.28
N GLU A 171 -24.65 -13.18 -14.05
CA GLU A 171 -24.69 -13.23 -15.50
C GLU A 171 -24.60 -14.67 -16.04
N GLY A 172 -24.40 -15.66 -15.16
CA GLY A 172 -24.25 -17.06 -15.53
C GLY A 172 -22.90 -17.39 -16.19
N PHE A 173 -21.92 -16.49 -16.12
CA PHE A 173 -20.56 -16.72 -16.60
C PHE A 173 -19.76 -17.51 -15.58
N SER A 174 -19.26 -18.70 -15.95
CA SER A 174 -18.38 -19.50 -15.07
C SER A 174 -18.85 -19.56 -13.60
N PRO A 175 -20.08 -20.05 -13.34
CA PRO A 175 -20.67 -20.04 -12.00
C PRO A 175 -19.73 -20.68 -10.96
N PRO A 176 -19.54 -20.05 -9.79
CA PRO A 176 -18.67 -20.58 -8.74
C PRO A 176 -19.19 -21.90 -8.18
N GLU A 177 -18.26 -22.73 -7.68
CA GLU A 177 -18.57 -24.00 -7.01
C GLU A 177 -19.41 -23.80 -5.73
N PHE A 178 -19.19 -22.68 -5.05
CA PHE A 178 -19.92 -22.23 -3.86
C PHE A 178 -20.81 -21.04 -4.23
N SER A 179 -21.93 -20.87 -3.52
CA SER A 179 -22.84 -19.74 -3.80
C SER A 179 -22.15 -18.41 -3.50
N ALA A 180 -22.30 -17.42 -4.39
CA ALA A 180 -21.76 -16.08 -4.16
C ALA A 180 -22.65 -15.20 -3.26
N ASN A 181 -23.74 -15.73 -2.69
CA ASN A 181 -24.71 -14.95 -1.90
C ASN A 181 -24.08 -14.27 -0.67
N LYS A 182 -23.22 -14.96 0.08
CA LYS A 182 -22.54 -14.39 1.23
C LYS A 182 -21.62 -13.24 0.80
N ILE A 183 -20.83 -13.47 -0.24
CA ILE A 183 -19.94 -12.45 -0.83
C ILE A 183 -20.73 -11.27 -1.37
N ARG A 184 -21.86 -11.50 -2.03
CA ARG A 184 -22.77 -10.44 -2.51
C ARG A 184 -23.23 -9.57 -1.36
N SER A 185 -23.76 -10.14 -0.28
CA SER A 185 -24.19 -9.37 0.89
C SER A 185 -23.05 -8.54 1.48
N LEU A 186 -21.83 -9.10 1.54
CA LEU A 186 -20.65 -8.36 2.01
C LEU A 186 -20.27 -7.21 1.09
N VAL A 187 -20.34 -7.40 -0.24
CA VAL A 187 -20.07 -6.35 -1.23
C VAL A 187 -21.08 -5.21 -1.09
N LEU A 188 -22.38 -5.52 -1.09
CA LEU A 188 -23.45 -4.53 -0.98
C LEU A 188 -23.35 -3.72 0.32
N ASP A 189 -23.13 -4.39 1.45
CA ASP A 189 -22.91 -3.74 2.76
C ASP A 189 -21.64 -2.88 2.78
N HIS A 190 -20.53 -3.38 2.22
CA HIS A 190 -19.25 -2.69 2.19
C HIS A 190 -19.32 -1.36 1.43
N PHE A 191 -19.93 -1.36 0.25
CA PHE A 191 -20.07 -0.16 -0.58
C PHE A 191 -21.32 0.64 -0.28
N LYS A 192 -22.20 0.15 0.62
CA LYS A 192 -23.48 0.75 0.98
C LYS A 192 -24.37 0.98 -0.25
N VAL A 193 -24.53 -0.06 -1.05
CA VAL A 193 -25.31 -0.05 -2.30
C VAL A 193 -26.38 -1.12 -2.25
N GLU A 194 -27.49 -0.89 -2.94
CA GLU A 194 -28.63 -1.82 -2.97
C GLU A 194 -28.42 -2.96 -3.99
N ASP A 195 -27.62 -2.71 -5.03
CA ASP A 195 -27.31 -3.67 -6.09
C ASP A 195 -25.86 -3.53 -6.61
N MET A 196 -25.48 -4.44 -7.51
CA MET A 196 -24.15 -4.47 -8.10
C MET A 196 -23.86 -3.30 -9.07
N PHE A 197 -24.89 -2.68 -9.67
CA PHE A 197 -24.71 -1.49 -10.50
C PHE A 197 -24.29 -0.27 -9.67
N GLY A 198 -24.69 -0.23 -8.40
CA GLY A 198 -24.23 0.75 -7.43
C GLY A 198 -22.70 0.79 -7.23
N LEU A 199 -21.95 -0.21 -7.69
CA LEU A 199 -20.49 -0.22 -7.63
C LEU A 199 -19.82 0.69 -8.68
N LEU A 200 -20.50 1.03 -9.77
CA LEU A 200 -19.90 1.78 -10.89
C LEU A 200 -19.22 3.10 -10.44
N PRO A 201 -19.82 3.93 -9.56
CA PRO A 201 -19.15 5.13 -9.05
C PRO A 201 -17.83 4.82 -8.34
N TYR A 202 -17.74 3.73 -7.57
CA TYR A 202 -16.51 3.35 -6.84
C TYR A 202 -15.40 2.80 -7.74
N ILE A 203 -15.72 2.39 -8.97
CA ILE A 203 -14.75 1.86 -9.93
C ILE A 203 -14.26 2.95 -10.88
N TYR A 204 -15.12 3.90 -11.25
CA TYR A 204 -14.82 4.89 -12.29
C TYR A 204 -14.64 6.32 -11.74
N SER A 205 -15.67 6.86 -11.08
CA SER A 205 -15.74 8.31 -10.79
C SER A 205 -15.12 8.69 -9.44
N ASN A 206 -15.27 7.81 -8.44
CA ASN A 206 -14.85 7.98 -7.06
C ASN A 206 -13.91 6.84 -6.66
N PHE A 207 -12.98 6.51 -7.54
CA PHE A 207 -12.09 5.37 -7.34
C PHE A 207 -11.24 5.54 -6.07
N ASP A 208 -11.39 4.60 -5.14
CA ASP A 208 -10.64 4.53 -3.90
C ASP A 208 -10.09 3.10 -3.74
N LYS A 209 -8.80 2.93 -4.06
CA LYS A 209 -8.13 1.63 -4.00
C LYS A 209 -8.10 1.07 -2.57
N PRO A 210 -7.72 1.82 -1.52
CA PRO A 210 -7.84 1.38 -0.13
C PRO A 210 -9.24 0.89 0.25
N LEU A 211 -10.29 1.63 -0.10
CA LEU A 211 -11.67 1.21 0.18
C LEU A 211 -11.95 -0.15 -0.47
N ILE A 212 -11.72 -0.29 -1.78
CA ILE A 212 -11.96 -1.54 -2.50
C ILE A 212 -11.16 -2.69 -1.88
N ALA A 213 -9.86 -2.48 -1.60
CA ALA A 213 -9.00 -3.50 -1.01
C ALA A 213 -9.46 -3.93 0.38
N SER A 214 -10.09 -3.03 1.16
CA SER A 214 -10.54 -3.34 2.52
C SER A 214 -11.71 -4.33 2.57
N LEU A 215 -12.41 -4.57 1.45
CA LEU A 215 -13.34 -5.69 1.29
C LEU A 215 -12.64 -7.04 1.54
N CYS A 216 -11.34 -7.16 1.24
CA CYS A 216 -10.57 -8.38 1.45
C CYS A 216 -10.67 -8.91 2.89
N THR A 217 -10.70 -8.03 3.89
CA THR A 217 -10.82 -8.45 5.29
C THR A 217 -12.14 -9.16 5.56
N LYS A 218 -13.24 -8.61 5.03
CA LYS A 218 -14.58 -9.22 5.14
C LYS A 218 -14.64 -10.56 4.39
N VAL A 219 -14.01 -10.64 3.21
CA VAL A 219 -13.93 -11.88 2.41
C VAL A 219 -13.11 -12.94 3.13
N ALA A 220 -11.98 -12.58 3.76
CA ALA A 220 -11.15 -13.50 4.52
C ALA A 220 -11.90 -14.08 5.73
N GLN A 221 -12.60 -13.23 6.50
CA GLN A 221 -13.45 -13.67 7.61
C GLN A 221 -14.54 -14.65 7.13
N ALA A 222 -15.20 -14.32 6.01
CA ALA A 222 -16.21 -15.18 5.44
C ALA A 222 -15.68 -16.56 5.02
N ALA A 223 -14.44 -16.61 4.52
CA ALA A 223 -13.77 -17.85 4.14
C ALA A 223 -13.40 -18.72 5.35
N GLU A 224 -13.00 -18.13 6.47
CA GLU A 224 -12.70 -18.86 7.72
C GLU A 224 -13.95 -19.52 8.32
N GLU A 225 -15.10 -18.90 8.20
CA GLU A 225 -16.39 -19.44 8.64
C GLU A 225 -16.88 -20.61 7.76
N GLY A 226 -16.30 -20.76 6.56
CA GLY A 226 -16.71 -21.74 5.55
C GLY A 226 -18.00 -21.36 4.82
N ASP A 227 -18.14 -21.86 3.59
CA ASP A 227 -19.34 -21.65 2.76
C ASP A 227 -20.08 -22.95 2.47
N PRO A 228 -21.42 -22.95 2.50
CA PRO A 228 -22.20 -24.07 2.04
C PRO A 228 -22.05 -24.25 0.51
N PRO A 229 -21.94 -25.49 0.01
CA PRO A 229 -21.84 -25.75 -1.42
C PRO A 229 -23.10 -25.25 -2.16
N ARG A 230 -22.95 -24.85 -3.42
CA ARG A 230 -24.07 -24.38 -4.25
C ARG A 230 -25.09 -25.52 -4.43
N LEU A 231 -26.30 -25.34 -3.88
CA LEU A 231 -27.38 -26.34 -3.90
C LEU A 231 -27.99 -26.57 -5.29
N HIS A 232 -27.60 -25.80 -6.31
CA HIS A 232 -28.06 -25.97 -7.68
C HIS A 232 -26.87 -26.19 -8.62
N LYS A 233 -26.50 -27.46 -8.82
CA LYS A 233 -25.84 -27.89 -10.06
C LYS A 233 -26.89 -27.86 -11.18
N LEU A 234 -26.86 -26.86 -12.04
CA LEU A 234 -27.59 -26.86 -13.30
C LEU A 234 -26.61 -26.60 -14.47
N PRO A 235 -26.93 -27.11 -15.68
CA PRO A 235 -26.08 -28.06 -16.38
C PRO A 235 -25.11 -27.47 -17.41
N LYS A 236 -24.23 -28.37 -17.88
CA LYS A 236 -23.29 -28.28 -19.01
C LYS A 236 -23.81 -27.48 -20.22
N LYS A 237 -23.24 -26.30 -20.45
CA LYS A 237 -22.69 -25.78 -21.72
C LYS A 237 -22.68 -24.24 -21.67
N ALA A 238 -21.49 -23.65 -21.60
CA ALA A 238 -21.23 -22.33 -22.13
C ALA A 238 -20.21 -22.53 -23.26
N THR A 239 -20.66 -22.35 -24.50
CA THR A 239 -19.80 -22.27 -25.68
C THR A 239 -18.95 -21.00 -25.59
N PRO A 240 -17.65 -21.06 -25.92
CA PRO A 240 -16.79 -19.88 -25.91
C PRO A 240 -17.05 -18.99 -27.13
N TYR A 241 -17.14 -17.69 -26.92
CA TYR A 241 -16.64 -16.67 -27.83
C TYR A 241 -15.61 -15.84 -27.07
#